data_AF-A0A7S3L953-F1
#
_entry.id   AF-A0A7S3L953-F1
#
_cell.length_a   1.000
_cell.length_b   1.000
_cell.length_c   1.000
_cell.angle_alpha   90.00
_cell.angle_beta   90.00
_cell.angle_gamma   90.00
#
_symmetry.space_group_name_H-M   'P 1'
#
loop_
_entity.id
_entity.type
_entity.pdbx_description
1 polymer ?
#
loop_
_entity_poly.entity_id
_entity_poly.type
_entity_poly.pdbx_seq_one_letter_code
_entity_poly.pdbx_strand_id
1 'polypeptide(L)'
;VQTRSLPPAKYFKKTAEGTIKLVWSNDSPASNPLPADGSVPTFSASELAPTYHDGVAGAVFGCPHYSRACKLRHPNSGRLYTCRLCCDHQRELPMREDEPLDRYAVSEVFCMVCTTLQPANDRCINPDCDSAHKPFARYFCRICHLYDDGSRPIFHCPYCNTCRLGHGLGIDYRHCMRCNACVSLNDKEHRCIPQKLQGDCPICHESLFQSTEPLRGVKCGHVMHLSCFTQYRRNRYTCPLCCKSMEDMKDHFALLDAAIRMQPMPATFLNTKSSIYCQDCGQTGQVPYHFVGLKCSQCSSYNTREMGRVQST
;
A
#
# COMPACT_ATOMS: atom_id res chain seq x y z
N VAL A 1 -30.57 6.30 -7.36
CA VAL A 1 -29.47 7.26 -7.11
C VAL A 1 -29.93 8.24 -6.06
N GLN A 2 -29.27 8.32 -4.89
CA GLN A 2 -29.64 9.36 -3.89
C GLN A 2 -29.41 10.74 -4.52
N THR A 3 -30.45 11.58 -4.52
CA THR A 3 -30.42 12.95 -5.06
C THR A 3 -29.56 13.84 -4.16
N ARG A 4 -28.67 14.64 -4.77
CA ARG A 4 -27.89 15.65 -4.06
C ARG A 4 -28.65 16.97 -4.10
N SER A 5 -29.21 17.36 -2.96
CA SER A 5 -30.00 18.60 -2.85
C SER A 5 -29.71 19.37 -1.56
N LEU A 6 -28.90 18.82 -0.67
CA LEU A 6 -28.60 19.43 0.62
C LEU A 6 -27.29 20.20 0.55
N PRO A 7 -27.27 21.50 0.87
CA PRO A 7 -26.02 22.25 0.99
C PRO A 7 -25.26 21.86 2.27
N PRO A 8 -23.95 22.19 2.38
CA PRO A 8 -23.25 22.19 3.67
C PRO A 8 -23.88 23.25 4.60
N ALA A 9 -23.54 23.34 5.89
CA ALA A 9 -24.02 24.45 6.73
C ALA A 9 -23.40 25.79 6.36
N LYS A 10 -22.10 25.78 6.02
CA LYS A 10 -21.37 26.93 5.48
C LYS A 10 -20.43 26.46 4.39
N TYR A 11 -20.19 27.31 3.40
CA TYR A 11 -19.24 27.04 2.33
C TYR A 11 -18.26 28.21 2.21
N PHE A 12 -16.99 27.90 2.42
CA PHE A 12 -15.88 28.82 2.22
C PHE A 12 -15.07 28.40 1.00
N LYS A 13 -14.64 29.37 0.21
CA LYS A 13 -13.81 29.13 -0.97
C LYS A 13 -12.58 30.02 -0.97
N LYS A 14 -11.47 29.49 -1.46
CA LYS A 14 -10.26 30.27 -1.70
C LYS A 14 -10.40 31.02 -3.04
N THR A 15 -10.25 32.34 -3.02
CA THR A 15 -10.30 33.18 -4.21
C THR A 15 -9.00 33.06 -5.02
N ALA A 16 -8.99 33.62 -6.24
CA ALA A 16 -7.80 33.65 -7.09
C ALA A 16 -6.63 34.39 -6.44
N GLU A 17 -6.92 35.41 -5.63
CA GLU A 17 -5.94 36.18 -4.85
C GLU A 17 -5.46 35.44 -3.58
N GLY A 18 -5.98 34.24 -3.34
CA GLY A 18 -5.60 33.38 -2.22
C GLY A 18 -6.31 33.66 -0.90
N THR A 19 -7.22 34.64 -0.86
CA THR A 19 -8.04 34.93 0.32
C THR A 19 -9.17 33.93 0.46
N ILE A 20 -9.53 33.56 1.70
CA ILE A 20 -10.67 32.68 1.95
C ILE A 20 -11.91 33.54 2.21
N LYS A 21 -13.00 33.31 1.48
CA LYS A 21 -14.25 34.03 1.62
C LYS A 21 -15.41 33.07 1.90
N LEU A 22 -16.35 33.52 2.73
CA LEU A 22 -17.64 32.85 2.90
C LEU A 22 -18.46 33.07 1.63
N VAL A 23 -18.79 31.97 0.94
CA VAL A 23 -19.61 31.97 -0.27
C VAL A 23 -21.07 31.76 0.08
N TRP A 24 -21.36 30.95 1.10
CA TRP A 24 -22.73 30.63 1.48
C TRP A 24 -22.85 30.20 2.95
N SER A 25 -23.97 30.53 3.60
CA SER A 25 -24.32 30.10 4.96
C SER A 25 -25.81 29.78 5.07
N ASN A 26 -26.15 28.74 5.87
CA ASN A 26 -27.51 28.32 6.17
C ASN A 26 -28.13 28.98 7.41
N ASP A 27 -27.45 29.96 8.04
CA ASP A 27 -27.91 30.58 9.29
C ASP A 27 -29.28 31.27 9.15
N SER A 28 -29.69 31.63 7.92
CA SER A 28 -31.01 32.22 7.63
C SER A 28 -31.50 31.79 6.24
N PRO A 29 -32.10 30.58 6.12
CA PRO A 29 -32.47 30.00 4.82
C PRO A 29 -33.50 30.84 4.05
N ALA A 30 -34.37 31.56 4.77
CA ALA A 30 -35.40 32.40 4.18
C ALA A 30 -34.83 33.66 3.49
N SER A 31 -33.71 34.20 3.99
CA SER A 31 -33.07 35.41 3.46
C SER A 31 -31.88 35.12 2.54
N ASN A 32 -31.37 33.89 2.52
CA ASN A 32 -30.25 33.47 1.69
C ASN A 32 -30.56 32.11 1.02
N PRO A 33 -31.48 32.08 0.04
CA PRO A 33 -31.85 30.85 -0.65
C PRO A 33 -30.63 30.25 -1.36
N LEU A 34 -30.64 28.93 -1.53
CA LEU A 34 -29.59 28.24 -2.27
C LEU A 34 -29.53 28.74 -3.72
N PRO A 35 -28.38 29.22 -4.21
CA PRO A 35 -28.26 29.68 -5.59
C PRO A 35 -28.55 28.56 -6.60
N ALA A 36 -29.37 28.86 -7.61
CA ALA A 36 -29.73 27.91 -8.66
C ALA A 36 -28.61 27.73 -9.72
N ASP A 37 -27.56 28.55 -9.67
CA ASP A 37 -26.43 28.55 -10.62
C ASP A 37 -25.39 27.46 -10.34
N GLY A 38 -25.58 26.65 -9.30
CA GLY A 38 -24.64 25.59 -8.90
C GLY A 38 -23.35 26.10 -8.25
N SER A 39 -23.29 27.38 -7.88
CA SER A 39 -22.13 27.98 -7.19
C SER A 39 -21.85 27.33 -5.83
N VAL A 40 -22.88 26.80 -5.18
CA VAL A 40 -22.81 26.09 -3.89
C VAL A 40 -22.96 24.58 -4.13
N PRO A 41 -21.95 23.77 -3.76
CA PRO A 41 -22.06 22.33 -3.87
C PRO A 41 -23.19 21.76 -3.01
N THR A 42 -23.96 20.83 -3.56
CA THR A 42 -24.97 20.06 -2.83
C THR A 42 -24.57 18.60 -2.71
N PHE A 43 -25.12 17.93 -1.70
CA PHE A 43 -24.77 16.60 -1.27
C PHE A 43 -26.03 15.79 -0.92
N SER A 44 -25.90 14.46 -0.83
CA SER A 44 -26.94 13.62 -0.23
C SER A 44 -26.83 13.64 1.31
N ALA A 45 -27.91 13.25 2.00
CA ALA A 45 -27.90 13.12 3.46
C ALA A 45 -26.79 12.18 3.98
N SER A 46 -26.51 11.10 3.23
CA SER A 46 -25.43 10.15 3.54
C SER A 46 -24.03 10.75 3.40
N GLU A 47 -23.81 11.62 2.41
CA GLU A 47 -22.53 12.31 2.20
C GLU A 47 -22.25 13.29 3.35
N LEU A 48 -23.29 13.97 3.86
CA LEU A 48 -23.19 14.93 4.97
C LEU A 48 -23.12 14.26 6.35
N ALA A 49 -23.71 13.06 6.51
CA ALA A 49 -23.72 12.36 7.79
C ALA A 49 -22.31 12.05 8.29
N PRO A 50 -21.99 12.28 9.57
CA PRO A 50 -20.67 11.96 10.12
C PRO A 50 -20.39 10.45 10.07
N THR A 51 -19.12 10.09 9.98
CA THR A 51 -18.62 8.71 9.99
C THR A 51 -17.74 8.47 11.21
N TYR A 52 -17.67 7.21 11.67
CA TYR A 52 -16.99 6.84 12.91
C TYR A 52 -15.96 5.72 12.70
N HIS A 53 -14.81 5.83 13.36
CA HIS A 53 -13.65 4.94 13.20
C HIS A 53 -13.93 3.50 13.64
N ASP A 54 -14.66 3.33 14.74
CA ASP A 54 -14.99 2.08 15.40
C ASP A 54 -16.40 1.53 15.04
N GLY A 55 -17.11 2.20 14.13
CA GLY A 55 -18.44 1.79 13.70
C GLY A 55 -19.57 2.01 14.72
N VAL A 56 -19.25 2.47 15.93
CA VAL A 56 -20.23 2.88 16.94
C VAL A 56 -20.44 4.39 16.79
N ALA A 57 -21.69 4.81 16.57
CA ALA A 57 -22.01 6.23 16.46
C ALA A 57 -21.66 6.97 17.76
N GLY A 58 -20.81 8.00 17.65
CA GLY A 58 -20.54 8.96 18.72
C GLY A 58 -19.23 8.80 19.50
N ALA A 59 -18.39 7.80 19.19
CA ALA A 59 -17.13 7.61 19.91
C ALA A 59 -15.97 8.41 19.29
N VAL A 60 -15.55 8.06 18.08
CA VAL A 60 -14.40 8.70 17.39
C VAL A 60 -14.73 8.90 15.93
N PHE A 61 -14.64 10.14 15.42
CA PHE A 61 -14.87 10.41 14.01
C PHE A 61 -13.83 9.74 13.10
N GLY A 62 -14.26 9.30 11.92
CA GLY A 62 -13.39 8.75 10.88
C GLY A 62 -13.94 7.47 10.27
N CYS A 63 -13.05 6.56 9.89
CA CYS A 63 -13.38 5.26 9.33
C CYS A 63 -12.33 4.23 9.76
N PRO A 64 -12.53 2.91 9.55
CA PRO A 64 -11.56 1.88 9.97
C PRO A 64 -10.12 2.08 9.45
N HIS A 65 -9.93 2.86 8.39
CA HIS A 65 -8.60 3.19 7.89
C HIS A 65 -7.91 4.29 8.71
N TYR A 66 -8.63 5.35 9.06
CA TYR A 66 -8.08 6.55 9.68
C TYR A 66 -9.11 7.21 10.61
N SER A 67 -8.67 7.61 11.80
CA SER A 67 -9.45 8.48 12.70
C SER A 67 -9.26 9.94 12.28
N ARG A 68 -10.33 10.71 12.08
CA ARG A 68 -10.28 12.09 11.60
C ARG A 68 -11.64 12.77 11.73
N ALA A 69 -11.67 14.08 11.92
CA ALA A 69 -12.90 14.87 12.04
C ALA A 69 -13.35 15.55 10.72
N CYS A 70 -12.78 15.17 9.57
CA CYS A 70 -13.16 15.71 8.26
C CYS A 70 -13.29 14.64 7.16
N LYS A 71 -14.09 14.96 6.13
CA LYS A 71 -14.18 14.21 4.87
C LYS A 71 -13.47 14.96 3.75
N LEU A 72 -12.95 14.22 2.77
CA LEU A 72 -12.32 14.76 1.56
C LEU A 72 -13.37 14.95 0.47
N ARG A 73 -13.31 16.09 -0.25
CA ARG A 73 -14.10 16.29 -1.45
C ARG A 73 -13.37 15.68 -2.66
N HIS A 74 -14.01 14.74 -3.35
CA HIS A 74 -13.48 14.11 -4.55
C HIS A 74 -13.31 15.17 -5.66
N PRO A 75 -12.10 15.33 -6.24
CA PRO A 75 -11.84 16.40 -7.20
C PRO A 75 -12.74 16.38 -8.44
N ASN A 76 -13.04 15.19 -8.97
CA ASN A 76 -13.78 15.06 -10.23
C ASN A 76 -15.29 15.02 -10.02
N SER A 77 -15.77 14.26 -9.02
CA SER A 77 -17.20 14.02 -8.82
C SER A 77 -17.84 14.88 -7.74
N GLY A 78 -17.01 15.65 -7.02
CA GLY A 78 -17.41 16.52 -5.93
C GLY A 78 -17.94 15.79 -4.69
N ARG A 79 -17.88 14.45 -4.63
CA ARG A 79 -18.38 13.64 -3.52
C ARG A 79 -17.64 13.86 -2.23
N LEU A 80 -18.30 13.59 -1.12
CA LEU A 80 -17.61 13.49 0.17
C LEU A 80 -17.29 12.04 0.50
N TYR A 81 -16.01 11.77 0.74
CA TYR A 81 -15.52 10.49 1.25
C TYR A 81 -14.74 10.71 2.54
N THR A 82 -14.89 9.84 3.53
CA THR A 82 -14.10 9.97 4.77
C THR A 82 -12.60 9.91 4.48
N CYS A 83 -12.18 9.00 3.60
CA CYS A 83 -10.79 8.90 3.17
C CYS A 83 -10.68 8.33 1.75
N ARG A 84 -9.48 8.43 1.15
CA ARG A 84 -9.21 7.88 -0.19
C ARG A 84 -9.52 6.38 -0.28
N LEU A 85 -9.16 5.60 0.75
CA LEU A 85 -9.39 4.14 0.75
C LEU A 85 -10.88 3.79 0.88
N CYS A 86 -11.71 4.66 1.47
CA CYS A 86 -13.16 4.46 1.45
C CYS A 86 -13.75 4.70 0.05
N CYS A 87 -13.16 5.60 -0.73
CA CYS A 87 -13.50 5.81 -2.14
C CYS A 87 -13.12 4.55 -2.93
N ASP A 88 -11.85 4.13 -2.85
CA ASP A 88 -11.31 2.98 -3.59
C ASP A 88 -12.05 1.68 -3.28
N HIS A 89 -12.33 1.40 -2.00
CA HIS A 89 -13.04 0.19 -1.57
C HIS A 89 -14.58 0.29 -1.71
N GLN A 90 -15.11 1.39 -2.26
CA GLN A 90 -16.54 1.67 -2.40
C GLN A 90 -17.35 1.49 -1.08
N ARG A 91 -16.71 1.62 0.08
CA ARG A 91 -17.30 1.26 1.39
C ARG A 91 -18.48 2.12 1.78
N GLU A 92 -18.44 3.39 1.41
CA GLU A 92 -19.49 4.36 1.77
C GLU A 92 -20.62 4.37 0.75
N LEU A 93 -20.36 3.92 -0.48
CA LEU A 93 -21.29 3.95 -1.61
C LEU A 93 -21.04 2.76 -2.56
N PRO A 94 -21.57 1.56 -2.26
CA PRO A 94 -21.26 0.30 -2.97
C PRO A 94 -21.82 0.17 -4.41
N MET A 95 -22.14 1.29 -5.08
CA MET A 95 -22.86 1.31 -6.37
C MET A 95 -22.44 2.49 -7.27
N ARG A 96 -21.19 2.97 -7.19
CA ARG A 96 -20.76 4.14 -7.98
C ARG A 96 -19.39 3.95 -8.64
N GLU A 97 -19.27 4.46 -9.85
CA GLU A 97 -18.10 4.39 -10.76
C GLU A 97 -17.08 5.51 -10.50
N ASP A 98 -17.02 6.04 -9.28
CA ASP A 98 -16.03 7.07 -8.97
C ASP A 98 -14.62 6.46 -9.08
N GLU A 99 -13.76 7.12 -9.86
CA GLU A 99 -12.35 6.75 -9.97
C GLU A 99 -11.64 6.84 -8.59
N PRO A 100 -10.50 6.16 -8.44
CA PRO A 100 -9.68 6.30 -7.24
C PRO A 100 -9.38 7.77 -6.91
N LEU A 101 -9.52 8.13 -5.64
CA LEU A 101 -9.38 9.52 -5.21
C LEU A 101 -7.92 9.96 -5.29
N ASP A 102 -7.62 10.88 -6.21
CA ASP A 102 -6.30 11.51 -6.29
C ASP A 102 -6.06 12.43 -5.09
N ARG A 103 -5.22 11.93 -4.18
CA ARG A 103 -4.86 12.60 -2.93
C ARG A 103 -4.17 13.96 -3.13
N TYR A 104 -3.52 14.20 -4.27
CA TYR A 104 -2.81 15.46 -4.52
C TYR A 104 -3.73 16.55 -5.08
N ALA A 105 -4.81 16.15 -5.77
CA ALA A 105 -5.78 17.05 -6.36
C ALA A 105 -6.89 17.51 -5.39
N VAL A 106 -6.95 16.94 -4.18
CA VAL A 106 -7.91 17.37 -3.15
C VAL A 106 -7.65 18.84 -2.80
N SER A 107 -8.67 19.68 -2.97
CA SER A 107 -8.60 21.11 -2.68
C SER A 107 -9.50 21.53 -1.51
N GLU A 108 -10.48 20.70 -1.17
CA GLU A 108 -11.52 21.02 -0.19
C GLU A 108 -11.82 19.84 0.73
N VAL A 109 -12.18 20.17 1.97
CA VAL A 109 -12.56 19.22 3.02
C VAL A 109 -13.83 19.68 3.71
N PHE A 110 -14.59 18.71 4.21
CA PHE A 110 -15.84 18.92 4.91
C PHE A 110 -15.67 18.58 6.39
N CYS A 111 -15.98 19.53 7.28
CA CYS A 111 -15.94 19.34 8.72
C CYS A 111 -17.12 18.47 9.18
N MET A 112 -16.85 17.35 9.86
CA MET A 112 -17.91 16.46 10.37
C MET A 112 -18.58 16.96 11.66
N VAL A 113 -18.03 18.00 12.30
CA VAL A 113 -18.60 18.60 13.53
C VAL A 113 -19.68 19.62 13.18
N CYS A 114 -19.33 20.62 12.37
CA CYS A 114 -20.23 21.74 12.04
C CYS A 114 -20.78 21.70 10.61
N THR A 115 -20.48 20.65 9.83
CA THR A 115 -20.92 20.48 8.44
C THR A 115 -20.50 21.60 7.48
N THR A 116 -19.38 22.27 7.77
CA THR A 116 -18.80 23.31 6.91
C THR A 116 -17.94 22.69 5.81
N LEU A 117 -18.14 23.10 4.57
CA LEU A 117 -17.23 22.84 3.45
C LEU A 117 -16.22 23.99 3.30
N GLN A 118 -14.94 23.66 3.19
CA GLN A 118 -13.86 24.65 3.22
C GLN A 118 -12.63 24.19 2.43
N PRO A 119 -11.67 25.08 2.12
CA PRO A 119 -10.38 24.68 1.57
C PRO A 119 -9.66 23.71 2.50
N ALA A 120 -8.91 22.77 1.91
CA ALA A 120 -8.16 21.77 2.65
C ALA A 120 -7.11 22.42 3.56
N ASN A 121 -7.22 22.15 4.86
CA ASN A 121 -6.31 22.66 5.88
C ASN A 121 -6.38 21.79 7.14
N ASP A 122 -5.48 22.03 8.10
CA ASP A 122 -5.35 21.23 9.33
C ASP A 122 -6.56 21.34 10.28
N ARG A 123 -7.35 22.43 10.20
CA ARG A 123 -8.43 22.77 11.13
C ARG A 123 -9.67 23.33 10.45
N CYS A 124 -10.79 23.35 11.16
CA CYS A 124 -12.00 24.01 10.69
C CYS A 124 -11.84 25.53 10.72
N ILE A 125 -12.25 26.23 9.66
CA ILE A 125 -12.16 27.70 9.59
C ILE A 125 -13.46 28.39 9.99
N ASN A 126 -14.54 27.65 10.22
CA ASN A 126 -15.79 28.20 10.68
C ASN A 126 -15.63 28.66 12.15
N PRO A 127 -15.77 29.96 12.46
CA PRO A 127 -15.63 30.47 13.82
C PRO A 127 -16.68 29.92 14.79
N ASP A 128 -17.86 29.53 14.28
CA ASP A 128 -18.96 28.99 15.06
C ASP A 128 -18.86 27.48 15.30
N CYS A 129 -17.73 26.87 14.91
CA CYS A 129 -17.50 25.45 15.09
C CYS A 129 -16.95 25.17 16.50
N ASP A 130 -17.56 24.22 17.22
CA ASP A 130 -17.05 23.72 18.51
C ASP A 130 -15.58 23.23 18.44
N SER A 131 -15.11 22.89 17.23
CA SER A 131 -13.74 22.47 16.96
C SER A 131 -12.93 23.47 16.11
N ALA A 132 -13.32 24.74 16.00
CA ALA A 132 -12.65 25.75 15.16
C ALA A 132 -11.14 25.88 15.41
N HIS A 133 -10.71 25.70 16.66
CA HIS A 133 -9.30 25.79 17.05
C HIS A 133 -8.59 24.45 17.19
N LYS A 134 -9.31 23.34 17.02
CA LYS A 134 -8.76 21.99 17.12
C LYS A 134 -8.44 21.47 15.72
N PRO A 135 -7.28 20.84 15.52
CA PRO A 135 -6.99 20.22 14.24
C PRO A 135 -7.97 19.05 14.00
N PHE A 136 -8.25 18.74 12.73
CA PHE A 136 -9.08 17.60 12.36
C PHE A 136 -8.45 16.24 12.73
N ALA A 137 -7.15 16.24 13.00
CA ALA A 137 -6.35 15.08 13.35
C ALA A 137 -4.99 15.54 13.92
N ARG A 138 -4.39 14.73 14.81
CA ARG A 138 -3.00 14.91 15.29
C ARG A 138 -1.98 14.97 14.17
N TYR A 139 -2.10 14.12 13.15
CA TYR A 139 -1.25 14.15 11.97
C TYR A 139 -2.02 14.71 10.77
N PHE A 140 -1.47 15.76 10.16
CA PHE A 140 -1.93 16.32 8.90
C PHE A 140 -0.77 16.44 7.92
N CYS A 141 -0.93 15.83 6.74
CA CYS A 141 -0.04 16.05 5.61
C CYS A 141 -0.74 16.89 4.54
N ARG A 142 -0.26 18.11 4.34
CA ARG A 142 -0.76 19.03 3.29
C ARG A 142 -0.54 18.52 1.86
N ILE A 143 0.53 17.75 1.63
CA ILE A 143 0.86 17.25 0.28
C ILE A 143 -0.06 16.08 -0.09
N CYS A 144 -0.21 15.12 0.82
CA CYS A 144 -1.01 13.91 0.57
C CYS A 144 -2.49 14.06 0.99
N HIS A 145 -2.89 15.20 1.56
CA HIS A 145 -4.19 15.42 2.21
C HIS A 145 -4.59 14.26 3.14
N LEU A 146 -3.63 13.78 3.93
CA LEU A 146 -3.81 12.71 4.90
C LEU A 146 -4.06 13.30 6.28
N TYR A 147 -5.16 12.86 6.91
CA TYR A 147 -5.56 13.24 8.26
C TYR A 147 -5.65 11.96 9.09
N ASP A 148 -4.88 11.84 10.16
CA ASP A 148 -5.01 10.71 11.07
C ASP A 148 -4.76 11.14 12.53
N ASP A 149 -5.75 10.90 13.37
CA ASP A 149 -5.73 11.15 14.81
C ASP A 149 -5.22 9.94 15.62
N GLY A 150 -4.82 8.87 14.92
CA GLY A 150 -4.29 7.67 15.52
C GLY A 150 -2.99 7.92 16.30
N SER A 151 -2.70 7.03 17.24
CA SER A 151 -1.47 7.09 18.04
C SER A 151 -0.21 6.69 17.25
N ARG A 152 -0.38 6.07 16.08
CA ARG A 152 0.73 5.59 15.25
C ARG A 152 1.47 6.78 14.64
N PRO A 153 2.80 6.85 14.75
CA PRO A 153 3.56 7.93 14.13
C PRO A 153 3.51 7.79 12.61
N ILE A 154 3.32 8.92 11.93
CA ILE A 154 3.30 9.01 10.47
C ILE A 154 4.23 10.14 10.07
N PHE A 155 4.95 9.95 8.97
CA PHE A 155 5.75 11.02 8.36
C PHE A 155 5.58 11.03 6.84
N HIS A 156 5.76 12.19 6.23
CA HIS A 156 5.82 12.32 4.78
C HIS A 156 7.25 12.13 4.28
N CYS A 157 7.46 11.21 3.34
CA CYS A 157 8.74 11.10 2.64
C CYS A 157 8.68 11.93 1.35
N PRO A 158 9.45 13.02 1.22
CA PRO A 158 9.43 13.88 0.03
C PRO A 158 9.93 13.15 -1.22
N TYR A 159 10.85 12.20 -1.06
CA TYR A 159 11.41 11.44 -2.19
C TYR A 159 10.44 10.39 -2.74
N CYS A 160 9.65 9.74 -1.86
CA CYS A 160 8.59 8.84 -2.29
C CYS A 160 7.27 9.59 -2.59
N ASN A 161 7.21 10.88 -2.28
CA ASN A 161 6.02 11.73 -2.28
C ASN A 161 4.81 11.08 -1.57
N THR A 162 5.02 10.34 -0.48
CA THR A 162 3.93 9.62 0.20
C THR A 162 4.16 9.56 1.70
N CYS A 163 3.06 9.50 2.46
CA CYS A 163 3.12 9.28 3.90
C CYS A 163 3.43 7.81 4.22
N ARG A 164 4.26 7.58 5.23
CA ARG A 164 4.68 6.28 5.73
C ARG A 164 4.48 6.23 7.24
N LEU A 165 4.25 5.03 7.78
CA LEU A 165 4.25 4.79 9.21
C LEU A 165 5.70 4.85 9.73
N GLY A 166 5.91 5.58 10.81
CA GLY A 166 7.22 5.83 11.41
C GLY A 166 7.36 7.27 11.92
N HIS A 167 8.45 7.53 12.64
CA HIS A 167 8.77 8.83 13.22
C HIS A 167 9.41 9.79 12.22
N GLY A 168 10.12 9.31 11.20
CA GLY A 168 10.67 10.19 10.17
C GLY A 168 11.94 9.68 9.51
N LEU A 169 12.29 10.36 8.42
CA LEU A 169 13.62 10.24 7.81
C LEU A 169 14.68 10.75 8.79
N GLY A 170 15.69 9.94 9.08
CA GLY A 170 16.76 10.23 10.03
C GLY A 170 16.44 9.84 11.48
N ILE A 171 15.24 9.34 11.79
CA ILE A 171 14.85 8.90 13.15
C ILE A 171 14.74 7.38 13.20
N ASP A 172 13.84 6.80 12.42
CA ASP A 172 13.59 5.35 12.34
C ASP A 172 13.59 4.82 10.90
N TYR A 173 13.54 5.73 9.92
CA TYR A 173 13.66 5.42 8.50
C TYR A 173 14.78 6.25 7.84
N ARG A 174 15.30 5.73 6.72
CA ARG A 174 16.05 6.50 5.73
C ARG A 174 15.47 6.24 4.35
N HIS A 175 15.57 7.22 3.45
CA HIS A 175 15.27 6.98 2.05
C HIS A 175 16.54 6.46 1.36
N CYS A 176 16.47 5.24 0.80
CA CYS A 176 17.55 4.68 0.01
C CYS A 176 17.36 5.09 -1.45
N MET A 177 18.12 6.08 -1.94
CA MET A 177 18.02 6.61 -3.31
C MET A 177 18.21 5.53 -4.38
N ARG A 178 19.09 4.56 -4.12
CA ARG A 178 19.35 3.48 -5.07
C ARG A 178 18.18 2.49 -5.15
N CYS A 179 17.51 2.19 -4.04
CA CYS A 179 16.26 1.41 -4.05
C CYS A 179 15.03 2.21 -4.46
N ASN A 180 15.11 3.55 -4.38
CA ASN A 180 13.97 4.46 -4.39
C ASN A 180 12.89 4.06 -3.37
N ALA A 181 13.30 3.73 -2.13
CA ALA A 181 12.41 3.23 -1.10
C ALA A 181 12.79 3.72 0.30
N CYS A 182 11.79 3.90 1.17
CA CYS A 182 12.00 4.11 2.60
C CYS A 182 12.36 2.78 3.26
N VAL A 183 13.49 2.72 3.95
CA VAL A 183 13.99 1.53 4.63
C VAL A 183 14.21 1.86 6.10
N SER A 184 13.90 0.93 7.00
CA SER A 184 14.10 1.14 8.42
C SER A 184 15.60 1.27 8.73
N LEU A 185 15.96 2.17 9.65
CA LEU A 185 17.33 2.27 10.15
C LEU A 185 17.77 1.02 10.93
N ASN A 186 16.81 0.25 11.45
CA ASN A 186 17.09 -1.01 12.15
C ASN A 186 17.40 -2.17 11.20
N ASP A 187 17.14 -2.02 9.89
CA ASP A 187 17.46 -3.03 8.88
C ASP A 187 18.97 -2.99 8.54
N LYS A 188 19.78 -3.66 9.38
CA LYS A 188 21.23 -3.80 9.18
C LYS A 188 21.60 -4.63 7.96
N GLU A 189 20.70 -5.48 7.49
CA GLU A 189 20.92 -6.41 6.36
C GLU A 189 20.34 -5.88 5.04
N HIS A 190 20.02 -4.58 4.97
CA HIS A 190 19.44 -3.98 3.78
C HIS A 190 20.32 -4.20 2.54
N ARG A 191 20.03 -5.25 1.76
CA ARG A 191 20.66 -5.49 0.47
C ARG A 191 19.96 -4.61 -0.56
N CYS A 192 20.65 -3.54 -0.94
CA CYS A 192 20.13 -2.56 -1.87
C CYS A 192 19.90 -3.19 -3.25
N ILE A 193 18.63 -3.29 -3.65
CA ILE A 193 18.21 -3.74 -4.98
C ILE A 193 17.62 -2.54 -5.71
N PRO A 194 18.23 -2.12 -6.83
CA PRO A 194 17.73 -0.99 -7.60
C PRO A 194 16.28 -1.18 -8.03
N GLN A 195 15.47 -0.12 -7.95
CA GLN A 195 14.11 -0.07 -8.51
C GLN A 195 13.15 -1.18 -8.02
N LYS A 196 13.37 -1.70 -6.81
CA LYS A 196 12.65 -2.86 -6.24
C LYS A 196 11.12 -2.77 -6.27
N LEU A 197 10.56 -1.55 -6.34
CA LEU A 197 9.12 -1.28 -6.35
C LEU A 197 8.62 -0.61 -7.64
N GLN A 198 9.49 -0.28 -8.60
CA GLN A 198 9.10 0.44 -9.82
C GLN A 198 8.56 -0.48 -10.94
N GLY A 199 8.40 -1.77 -10.67
CA GLY A 199 7.82 -2.74 -11.60
C GLY A 199 6.44 -3.23 -11.16
N ASP A 200 5.88 -4.10 -11.99
CA ASP A 200 4.62 -4.78 -11.72
C ASP A 200 4.85 -6.13 -11.05
N CYS A 201 3.83 -6.62 -10.34
CA CYS A 201 3.83 -7.93 -9.73
C CYS A 201 4.04 -9.00 -10.82
N PRO A 202 5.03 -9.90 -10.70
CA PRO A 202 5.30 -10.91 -11.73
C PRO A 202 4.22 -11.99 -11.86
N ILE A 203 3.17 -11.92 -11.02
CA ILE A 203 2.07 -12.89 -10.98
C ILE A 203 0.77 -12.28 -11.53
N CYS A 204 0.38 -11.11 -11.03
CA CYS A 204 -0.87 -10.44 -11.45
C CYS A 204 -0.68 -9.26 -12.39
N HIS A 205 0.56 -8.82 -12.64
CA HIS A 205 0.91 -7.69 -13.49
C HIS A 205 0.35 -6.32 -13.04
N GLU A 206 -0.10 -6.22 -11.79
CA GLU A 206 -0.48 -4.95 -11.18
C GLU A 206 0.73 -4.23 -10.55
N SER A 207 0.65 -2.90 -10.49
CA SER A 207 1.73 -2.05 -9.97
C SER A 207 2.06 -2.35 -8.51
N LEU A 208 3.33 -2.66 -8.21
CA LEU A 208 3.82 -2.86 -6.84
C LEU A 208 3.87 -1.55 -6.03
N PHE A 209 3.98 -0.40 -6.70
CA PHE A 209 4.09 0.89 -6.02
C PHE A 209 2.73 1.53 -5.73
N GLN A 210 1.79 1.43 -6.68
CA GLN A 210 0.49 2.07 -6.57
C GLN A 210 -0.52 1.23 -5.78
N SER A 211 -0.38 -0.10 -5.82
CA SER A 211 -1.25 -1.01 -5.09
C SER A 211 -1.16 -0.80 -3.58
N THR A 212 -2.31 -0.97 -2.93
CA THR A 212 -2.45 -0.98 -1.47
C THR A 212 -2.22 -2.36 -0.87
N GLU A 213 -2.10 -3.40 -1.72
CA GLU A 213 -1.83 -4.77 -1.30
C GLU A 213 -0.47 -4.88 -0.60
N PRO A 214 -0.38 -5.59 0.54
CA PRO A 214 0.89 -5.84 1.19
C PRO A 214 1.90 -6.51 0.25
N LEU A 215 3.16 -6.11 0.31
CA LEU A 215 4.22 -6.66 -0.52
C LEU A 215 5.05 -7.71 0.22
N ARG A 216 5.48 -8.75 -0.50
CA ARG A 216 6.42 -9.77 -0.02
C ARG A 216 7.69 -9.74 -0.85
N GLY A 217 8.81 -9.45 -0.19
CA GLY A 217 10.15 -9.68 -0.73
C GLY A 217 10.59 -11.12 -0.51
N VAL A 218 11.16 -11.76 -1.52
CA VAL A 218 11.75 -13.10 -1.44
C VAL A 218 13.27 -13.06 -1.27
N LYS A 219 13.90 -14.18 -0.90
CA LYS A 219 15.35 -14.26 -0.57
C LYS A 219 16.27 -13.74 -1.68
N CYS A 220 15.91 -13.96 -2.94
CA CYS A 220 16.68 -13.46 -4.09
C CYS A 220 16.57 -11.95 -4.29
N GLY A 221 15.66 -11.28 -3.57
CA GLY A 221 15.50 -9.84 -3.58
C GLY A 221 14.32 -9.31 -4.38
N HIS A 222 13.70 -10.13 -5.22
CA HIS A 222 12.50 -9.74 -5.97
C HIS A 222 11.28 -9.57 -5.05
N VAL A 223 10.27 -8.83 -5.53
CA VAL A 223 9.06 -8.49 -4.77
C VAL A 223 7.81 -8.84 -5.59
N MET A 224 6.75 -9.24 -4.89
CA MET A 224 5.40 -9.47 -5.44
C MET A 224 4.36 -9.17 -4.35
N HIS A 225 3.07 -9.07 -4.69
CA HIS A 225 2.01 -8.97 -3.68
C HIS A 225 2.02 -10.18 -2.74
N LEU A 226 1.70 -10.00 -1.46
CA LEU A 226 1.67 -11.04 -0.44
C LEU A 226 0.62 -12.11 -0.76
N SER A 227 -0.53 -11.68 -1.28
CA SER A 227 -1.59 -12.55 -1.79
C SER A 227 -1.08 -13.42 -2.95
N CYS A 228 -0.44 -12.81 -3.96
CA CYS A 228 0.20 -13.52 -5.07
C CYS A 228 1.28 -14.49 -4.61
N PHE A 229 2.14 -14.09 -3.67
CA PHE A 229 3.18 -14.95 -3.10
C PHE A 229 2.57 -16.19 -2.43
N THR A 230 1.55 -15.98 -1.59
CA THR A 230 0.85 -17.05 -0.86
C THR A 230 0.21 -18.06 -1.81
N GLN A 231 -0.35 -17.61 -2.93
CA GLN A 231 -0.92 -18.49 -3.94
C GLN A 231 0.17 -19.23 -4.73
N TYR A 232 1.17 -18.50 -5.23
CA TYR A 232 2.23 -19.04 -6.07
C TYR A 232 3.08 -20.10 -5.34
N ARG A 233 3.39 -19.86 -4.05
CA ARG A 233 4.23 -20.77 -3.25
C ARG A 233 3.63 -22.15 -3.00
N ARG A 234 2.32 -22.33 -3.23
CA ARG A 234 1.65 -23.65 -3.07
C ARG A 234 2.17 -24.68 -4.06
N ASN A 235 2.60 -24.23 -5.24
CA ASN A 235 3.00 -25.12 -6.34
C ASN A 235 4.48 -24.99 -6.72
N ARG A 236 5.14 -23.89 -6.35
CA ARG A 236 6.52 -23.59 -6.74
C ARG A 236 7.27 -22.97 -5.57
N TYR A 237 8.49 -23.40 -5.31
CA TYR A 237 9.36 -22.80 -4.29
C TYR A 237 10.42 -21.85 -4.89
N THR A 238 10.48 -21.71 -6.21
CA THR A 238 11.47 -20.89 -6.94
C THR A 238 10.86 -19.58 -7.43
N CYS A 239 11.66 -18.51 -7.46
CA CYS A 239 11.23 -17.19 -7.89
C CYS A 239 10.92 -17.19 -9.40
N PRO A 240 9.79 -16.62 -9.85
CA PRO A 240 9.41 -16.60 -11.26
C PRO A 240 10.34 -15.75 -12.15
N LEU A 241 11.10 -14.83 -11.54
CA LEU A 241 11.96 -13.89 -12.26
C LEU A 241 13.41 -14.39 -12.44
N CYS A 242 13.90 -15.19 -11.50
CA CYS A 242 15.32 -15.59 -11.49
C CYS A 242 15.55 -17.06 -11.09
N CYS A 243 14.48 -17.83 -10.90
CA CYS A 243 14.50 -19.25 -10.56
C CYS A 243 15.20 -19.62 -9.23
N LYS A 244 15.68 -18.66 -8.44
CA LYS A 244 16.24 -18.89 -7.10
C LYS A 244 15.17 -19.29 -6.08
N SER A 245 15.54 -20.09 -5.09
CA SER A 245 14.66 -20.48 -3.98
C SER A 245 14.13 -19.23 -3.25
N MET A 246 12.81 -19.16 -3.06
CA MET A 246 12.13 -17.98 -2.50
C MET A 246 12.28 -17.88 -0.98
N GLU A 247 12.37 -19.02 -0.28
CA GLU A 247 12.43 -19.13 1.19
C GLU A 247 13.64 -19.98 1.62
N ASP A 248 13.80 -20.23 2.93
CA ASP A 248 14.80 -21.19 3.41
C ASP A 248 14.28 -22.61 3.17
N MET A 249 14.92 -23.34 2.26
CA MET A 249 14.49 -24.68 1.82
C MET A 249 15.21 -25.81 2.55
N LYS A 250 15.94 -25.52 3.65
CA LYS A 250 16.71 -26.53 4.41
C LYS A 250 15.90 -27.78 4.76
N ASP A 251 14.68 -27.63 5.27
CA ASP A 251 13.85 -28.77 5.67
C ASP A 251 13.43 -29.61 4.46
N HIS A 252 13.03 -28.95 3.37
CA HIS A 252 12.70 -29.63 2.11
C HIS A 252 13.92 -30.37 1.54
N PHE A 253 15.10 -29.74 1.56
CA PHE A 253 16.34 -30.35 1.10
C PHE A 253 16.80 -31.51 2.00
N ALA A 254 16.53 -31.44 3.31
CA ALA A 254 16.77 -32.56 4.23
C ALA A 254 15.87 -33.77 3.91
N LEU A 255 14.64 -33.55 3.45
CA LEU A 255 13.77 -34.63 2.96
C LEU A 255 14.33 -35.27 1.69
N LEU A 256 14.88 -34.48 0.75
CA LEU A 256 15.55 -35.00 -0.44
C LEU A 256 16.80 -35.80 -0.08
N ASP A 257 17.60 -35.33 0.88
CA ASP A 257 18.75 -36.07 1.42
C ASP A 257 18.31 -37.45 1.96
N ALA A 258 17.19 -37.51 2.69
CA ALA A 258 16.65 -38.76 3.21
C ALA A 258 16.17 -39.70 2.09
N ALA A 259 15.44 -39.17 1.10
CA ALA A 259 14.96 -39.95 -0.04
C ALA A 259 16.12 -40.56 -0.86
N ILE A 260 17.19 -39.79 -1.07
CA ILE A 260 18.42 -40.25 -1.74
C ILE A 260 19.08 -41.41 -0.96
N ARG A 261 19.19 -41.30 0.37
CA ARG A 261 19.74 -42.40 1.19
C ARG A 261 18.91 -43.68 1.13
N MET A 262 17.59 -43.56 1.03
CA MET A 262 16.68 -44.70 0.96
C MET A 262 16.64 -45.38 -0.42
N GLN A 263 17.15 -44.72 -1.46
CA GLN A 263 17.06 -45.17 -2.85
C GLN A 263 18.44 -45.23 -3.49
N PRO A 264 19.31 -46.18 -3.10
CA PRO A 264 20.67 -46.26 -3.64
C PRO A 264 20.67 -46.41 -5.16
N MET A 265 21.63 -45.77 -5.81
CA MET A 265 21.77 -45.80 -7.27
C MET A 265 22.09 -47.21 -7.77
N PRO A 266 21.54 -47.63 -8.93
CA PRO A 266 21.93 -48.87 -9.60
C PRO A 266 23.42 -48.92 -9.91
N ALA A 267 23.99 -50.13 -9.94
CA ALA A 267 25.44 -50.33 -10.11
C ALA A 267 26.01 -49.66 -11.38
N THR A 268 25.22 -49.62 -12.45
CA THR A 268 25.58 -48.98 -13.73
C THR A 268 25.77 -47.46 -13.64
N PHE A 269 25.23 -46.82 -12.60
CA PHE A 269 25.26 -45.36 -12.42
C PHE A 269 26.02 -44.91 -11.17
N LEU A 270 26.54 -45.84 -10.34
CA LEU A 270 27.25 -45.51 -9.09
C LEU A 270 28.42 -44.53 -9.29
N ASN A 271 29.17 -44.69 -10.38
CA ASN A 271 30.33 -43.83 -10.70
C ASN A 271 29.98 -42.72 -11.71
N THR A 272 28.69 -42.46 -11.95
CA THR A 272 28.26 -41.37 -12.83
C THR A 272 28.23 -40.06 -12.05
N LYS A 273 28.84 -39.02 -12.62
CA LYS A 273 28.74 -37.66 -12.12
C LYS A 273 27.91 -36.81 -13.08
N SER A 274 27.21 -35.82 -12.53
CA SER A 274 26.49 -34.83 -13.31
C SER A 274 27.13 -33.46 -13.14
N SER A 275 27.37 -32.79 -14.26
CA SER A 275 27.69 -31.37 -14.29
C SER A 275 26.42 -30.59 -14.05
N ILE A 276 26.42 -29.70 -13.04
CA ILE A 276 25.28 -28.91 -12.65
C ILE A 276 25.56 -27.41 -12.70
N TYR A 277 24.51 -26.62 -12.90
CA TYR A 277 24.46 -25.21 -12.55
C TYR A 277 23.50 -25.02 -11.37
N CYS A 278 23.97 -24.46 -10.26
CA CYS A 278 23.12 -24.19 -9.10
C CYS A 278 22.44 -22.82 -9.20
N GLN A 279 21.12 -22.79 -9.22
CA GLN A 279 20.36 -21.54 -9.31
C GLN A 279 20.55 -20.65 -8.08
N ASP A 280 20.71 -21.24 -6.90
CA ASP A 280 20.79 -20.47 -5.65
C ASP A 280 22.13 -19.74 -5.50
N CYS A 281 23.26 -20.44 -5.64
CA CYS A 281 24.59 -19.86 -5.50
C CYS A 281 25.22 -19.39 -6.83
N GLY A 282 24.65 -19.77 -7.98
CA GLY A 282 25.15 -19.40 -9.31
C GLY A 282 26.43 -20.13 -9.73
N GLN A 283 26.90 -21.10 -8.95
CA GLN A 283 28.13 -21.85 -9.25
C GLN A 283 27.83 -23.08 -10.11
N THR A 284 28.79 -23.43 -10.96
CA THR A 284 28.83 -24.72 -11.65
C THR A 284 29.70 -25.72 -10.88
N GLY A 285 29.47 -27.00 -11.09
CA GLY A 285 30.28 -28.05 -10.48
C GLY A 285 29.85 -29.45 -10.89
N GLN A 286 30.68 -30.44 -10.57
CA GLN A 286 30.32 -31.85 -10.75
C GLN A 286 29.91 -32.46 -9.42
N VAL A 287 28.78 -33.17 -9.42
CA VAL A 287 28.21 -33.83 -8.24
C VAL A 287 27.84 -35.27 -8.58
N PRO A 288 27.77 -36.18 -7.60
CA PRO A 288 27.27 -37.53 -7.84
C PRO A 288 25.87 -37.49 -8.47
N TYR A 289 25.66 -38.27 -9.53
CA TYR A 289 24.35 -38.34 -10.18
C TYR A 289 23.37 -39.13 -9.30
N HIS A 290 22.19 -38.56 -9.07
CA HIS A 290 21.08 -39.25 -8.44
C HIS A 290 19.76 -38.84 -9.09
N PHE A 291 18.90 -39.81 -9.41
CA PHE A 291 17.64 -39.53 -10.14
C PHE A 291 16.62 -38.72 -9.33
N VAL A 292 16.66 -38.81 -7.98
CA VAL A 292 15.84 -37.96 -7.07
C VAL A 292 16.24 -36.49 -7.09
N GLY A 293 17.54 -36.17 -7.21
CA GLY A 293 17.99 -34.78 -7.18
C GLY A 293 19.50 -34.62 -7.07
N LEU A 294 20.01 -33.50 -7.59
CA LEU A 294 21.43 -33.20 -7.67
C LEU A 294 21.82 -32.12 -6.65
N LYS A 295 22.47 -32.51 -5.56
CA LYS A 295 22.83 -31.60 -4.48
C LYS A 295 24.06 -30.76 -4.82
N CYS A 296 23.96 -29.44 -4.74
CA CYS A 296 25.11 -28.56 -4.91
C CYS A 296 26.11 -28.70 -3.75
N SER A 297 27.37 -29.03 -4.05
CA SER A 297 28.43 -29.17 -3.02
C SER A 297 28.79 -27.85 -2.31
N GLN A 298 28.49 -26.70 -2.92
CA GLN A 298 28.87 -25.38 -2.37
C GLN A 298 27.87 -24.82 -1.37
N CYS A 299 26.57 -24.99 -1.64
CA CYS A 299 25.51 -24.41 -0.80
C CYS A 299 24.46 -25.42 -0.32
N SER A 300 24.66 -26.71 -0.61
CA SER A 300 23.74 -27.81 -0.27
C SER A 300 22.32 -27.69 -0.85
N SER A 301 22.09 -26.79 -1.82
CA SER A 301 20.80 -26.65 -2.49
C SER A 301 20.57 -27.74 -3.54
N TYR A 302 19.32 -28.17 -3.66
CA TYR A 302 18.83 -29.04 -4.74
C TYR A 302 18.20 -28.26 -5.90
N ASN A 303 18.17 -26.92 -5.84
CA ASN A 303 17.72 -26.08 -6.94
C ASN A 303 18.82 -25.98 -8.02
N THR A 304 19.04 -27.08 -8.71
CA THR A 304 20.14 -27.26 -9.67
C THR A 304 19.60 -27.71 -11.03
N ARG A 305 20.28 -27.29 -12.09
CA ARG A 305 20.01 -27.73 -13.46
C ARG A 305 21.12 -28.66 -13.91
N GLU A 306 20.77 -29.86 -14.37
CA GLU A 306 21.71 -30.78 -15.01
C GLU A 306 22.12 -30.23 -16.38
N MET A 307 23.44 -30.14 -16.61
CA MET A 307 24.04 -29.66 -17.86
C MET A 307 24.65 -30.80 -18.68
N GLY A 308 24.84 -31.98 -18.08
CA GLY A 308 25.35 -33.17 -18.75
C GLY A 308 25.85 -34.21 -17.75
N ARG A 309 25.92 -35.47 -18.17
CA ARG A 309 26.46 -36.58 -17.39
C ARG A 309 27.84 -36.97 -17.88
N VAL A 310 28.72 -37.26 -16.95
CA VAL A 310 30.05 -37.79 -17.20
C VAL A 310 30.14 -39.12 -16.49
N GLN A 311 30.27 -40.21 -17.25
CA GLN A 311 30.61 -41.51 -16.69
C GLN A 311 32.12 -41.54 -16.46
N SER A 312 32.52 -41.74 -15.21
CA SER A 312 33.90 -42.06 -14.89
C SER A 312 34.15 -43.48 -15.42
N THR A 313 35.04 -43.63 -16.40
CA THR A 313 35.57 -44.93 -16.85
C THR A 313 36.32 -45.62 -15.72
#